data_AF-M2ZJ39-F1
#
_entry.id   AF-M2ZJ39-F1
#
_cell.length_a   1.000
_cell.length_b   1.000
_cell.length_c   1.000
_cell.angle_alpha   90.00
_cell.angle_beta   90.00
_cell.angle_gamma   90.00
#
_symmetry.space_group_name_H-M   'P 1'
#
loop_
_entity.id
_entity.type
_entity.pdbx_description
1 polymer ?
#
loop_
_entity_poly.entity_id
_entity_poly.type
_entity_poly.pdbx_seq_one_letter_code
_entity_poly.pdbx_strand_id
1 'polypeptide(L)'
;MLLNSVTQHFPNVDYLTAVVVDALRLLSPGGILVVGDVRDARLLKAHCRRIEALADPDPATLAERAAARAGRDDELNFDPATLAEAAAQAGRPVRLTVHPKQLTEDTELARYRFDAVLSVGAAPTVRPETVPWQGIADLPAAVDSSRAVRVTGIPNRLLSEDSSGVTARDLADALTDRDAVVLFDTRNPGLLEVVAPASAAPVQVEDLGGGAIAHEPFTGFLTRRLGEVVRSAARRRKSPAPAVVVDPGPLAAAARAADAAIDPADAARVPAFLGELDRIASQAMAATLGRARVEGTADEFADALGVAPRHRWILRRWLAALAEEGMAVHDEHGYRLPAPVSRPELEEAIGGLDRVRGGMGYPPAMTRFFQSAFRYLPELLRDEVALQSLLFADGETDTAEGAYRDNPVNRYANGAVAHLVRAHAASSAAGRPVRVLEVGAGVGGTTADVLAALADRPKDYLFTDVSRFFLSDAEERFAGTEGVRFGLLDIDGDPASQGVAPGTLDVVLGANVLHNARDLGATLRSFRESLLPGGLLIFVDTSREIRHILASMQFLMSPRPGRERAGSGDFRAGTDRIFPTEAEWIARLVDAGLEPLGSLPAPGHPLHAVGVQVFAAVRPAR
;
A
#
# COMPACT_ATOMS: atom_id res chain seq x y z
N MET A 1 -2.61 -23.27 -9.95
CA MET A 1 -1.77 -22.06 -10.02
C MET A 1 -2.69 -20.86 -10.20
N LEU A 2 -2.37 -19.72 -9.60
CA LEU A 2 -3.22 -18.53 -9.58
C LEU A 2 -2.40 -17.31 -10.01
N LEU A 3 -2.86 -16.62 -11.06
CA LEU A 3 -2.38 -15.32 -11.52
C LEU A 3 -3.54 -14.34 -11.34
N ASN A 4 -3.67 -13.74 -10.16
CA ASN A 4 -4.81 -12.87 -9.84
C ASN A 4 -4.36 -11.41 -9.70
N SER A 5 -4.96 -10.51 -10.47
CA SER A 5 -4.64 -9.07 -10.46
C SER A 5 -3.17 -8.73 -10.78
N VAL A 6 -2.39 -9.69 -11.33
CA VAL A 6 -0.97 -9.51 -11.67
C VAL A 6 -0.76 -9.26 -13.16
N THR A 7 -1.59 -9.84 -14.03
CA THR A 7 -1.40 -9.76 -15.49
C THR A 7 -1.57 -8.36 -16.03
N GLN A 8 -2.36 -7.51 -15.35
CA GLN A 8 -2.52 -6.09 -15.66
C GLN A 8 -1.20 -5.30 -15.60
N HIS A 9 -0.19 -5.80 -14.87
CA HIS A 9 1.12 -5.16 -14.74
C HIS A 9 2.14 -5.65 -15.77
N PHE A 10 1.76 -6.57 -16.65
CA PHE A 10 2.66 -7.11 -17.65
C PHE A 10 2.91 -6.08 -18.77
N PRO A 11 4.11 -6.09 -19.38
CA PRO A 11 4.49 -5.07 -20.36
C PRO A 11 3.72 -5.18 -21.69
N ASN A 12 3.36 -6.40 -22.11
CA ASN A 12 2.75 -6.71 -23.40
C ASN A 12 2.21 -8.16 -23.42
N VAL A 13 1.54 -8.52 -24.51
CA VAL A 13 0.97 -9.86 -24.74
C VAL A 13 2.06 -10.92 -24.90
N ASP A 14 3.25 -10.57 -25.41
CA ASP A 14 4.37 -11.53 -25.52
C ASP A 14 4.83 -12.02 -24.14
N TYR A 15 4.93 -11.11 -23.17
CA TYR A 15 5.27 -11.47 -21.80
C TYR A 15 4.15 -12.27 -21.14
N LEU A 16 2.89 -11.85 -21.30
CA LEU A 16 1.73 -12.65 -20.86
C LEU A 16 1.79 -14.08 -21.41
N THR A 17 2.10 -14.21 -22.70
CA THR A 17 2.23 -15.49 -23.39
C THR A 17 3.31 -16.35 -22.76
N ALA A 18 4.51 -15.79 -22.55
CA ALA A 18 5.61 -16.51 -21.90
C ALA A 18 5.21 -17.03 -20.51
N VAL A 19 4.60 -16.17 -19.67
CA VAL A 19 4.17 -16.55 -18.32
C VAL A 19 3.08 -17.63 -18.36
N VAL A 20 2.06 -17.47 -19.21
CA VAL A 20 0.95 -18.43 -19.33
C VAL A 20 1.47 -19.78 -19.84
N VAL A 21 2.34 -19.79 -20.83
CA VAL A 21 2.96 -21.01 -21.38
C VAL A 21 3.77 -21.74 -20.30
N ASP A 22 4.63 -21.05 -19.58
CA ASP A 22 5.45 -21.64 -18.52
C ASP A 22 4.57 -22.17 -17.37
N ALA A 23 3.58 -21.39 -16.95
CA ALA A 23 2.59 -21.80 -15.94
C ALA A 23 1.88 -23.10 -16.33
N LEU A 24 1.38 -23.20 -17.57
CA LEU A 24 0.67 -24.39 -18.07
C LEU A 24 1.58 -25.61 -18.23
N ARG A 25 2.87 -25.40 -18.52
CA ARG A 25 3.88 -26.48 -18.58
C ARG A 25 4.22 -27.04 -17.21
N LEU A 26 4.19 -26.22 -16.17
CA LEU A 26 4.44 -26.64 -14.79
C LEU A 26 3.30 -27.48 -14.17
N LEU A 27 2.09 -27.38 -14.72
CA LEU A 27 0.93 -28.10 -14.19
C LEU A 27 0.91 -29.59 -14.57
N SER A 28 0.56 -30.44 -13.61
CA SER A 28 0.23 -31.85 -13.88
C SER A 28 -1.07 -31.96 -14.71
N PRO A 29 -1.32 -33.10 -15.40
CA PRO A 29 -2.65 -33.38 -15.96
C PRO A 29 -3.75 -33.23 -14.88
N GLY A 30 -4.87 -32.61 -15.23
CA GLY A 30 -5.92 -32.19 -14.30
C GLY A 30 -5.64 -30.88 -13.57
N GLY A 31 -4.45 -30.29 -13.73
CA GLY A 31 -4.07 -29.04 -13.11
C GLY A 31 -4.84 -27.84 -13.68
N ILE A 32 -5.02 -26.83 -12.84
CA ILE A 32 -5.78 -25.62 -13.14
C ILE A 32 -4.88 -24.39 -13.00
N LEU A 33 -4.92 -23.52 -14.00
CA LEU A 33 -4.39 -22.15 -13.96
C LEU A 33 -5.58 -21.19 -13.96
N VAL A 34 -5.70 -20.38 -12.91
CA VAL A 34 -6.70 -19.31 -12.84
C VAL A 34 -5.99 -18.00 -13.17
N VAL A 35 -6.47 -17.29 -14.18
CA VAL A 35 -6.07 -15.93 -14.53
C VAL A 35 -7.22 -15.01 -14.15
N GLY A 36 -7.12 -14.43 -12.96
CA GLY A 36 -8.20 -13.72 -12.30
C GLY A 36 -8.07 -12.21 -12.43
N ASP A 37 -9.23 -11.55 -12.34
CA ASP A 37 -9.37 -10.10 -12.28
C ASP A 37 -8.83 -9.37 -13.51
N VAL A 38 -9.15 -9.91 -14.71
CA VAL A 38 -8.72 -9.36 -15.99
C VAL A 38 -9.79 -8.41 -16.52
N ARG A 39 -9.42 -7.16 -16.83
CA ARG A 39 -10.29 -6.24 -17.57
C ARG A 39 -10.32 -6.61 -19.04
N ASP A 40 -11.53 -6.81 -19.57
CA ASP A 40 -11.76 -7.16 -20.96
C ASP A 40 -11.41 -5.98 -21.88
N ALA A 41 -10.39 -6.14 -22.72
CA ALA A 41 -9.93 -5.10 -23.64
C ALA A 41 -11.03 -4.61 -24.59
N ARG A 42 -12.01 -5.45 -24.92
CA ARG A 42 -13.16 -5.10 -25.77
C ARG A 42 -14.04 -4.04 -25.12
N LEU A 43 -14.05 -3.98 -23.79
CA LEU A 43 -14.87 -3.07 -22.99
C LEU A 43 -14.11 -1.84 -22.48
N LEU A 44 -12.81 -1.71 -22.74
CA LEU A 44 -11.98 -0.62 -22.21
C LEU A 44 -12.54 0.77 -22.53
N LYS A 45 -12.96 1.00 -23.79
CA LYS A 45 -13.57 2.29 -24.17
C LYS A 45 -14.90 2.55 -23.47
N ALA A 46 -15.73 1.52 -23.24
CA ALA A 46 -16.99 1.65 -22.53
C ALA A 46 -16.76 1.96 -21.04
N HIS A 47 -15.74 1.33 -20.44
CA HIS A 47 -15.28 1.63 -19.09
C HIS A 47 -14.81 3.08 -18.95
N CYS A 48 -13.89 3.53 -19.81
CA CYS A 48 -13.41 4.92 -19.81
C CYS A 48 -14.53 5.92 -20.05
N ARG A 49 -15.48 5.62 -20.93
CA ARG A 49 -16.67 6.47 -21.17
C ARG A 49 -17.52 6.63 -19.93
N ARG A 50 -17.72 5.57 -19.14
CA ARG A 50 -18.46 5.66 -17.88
C ARG A 50 -17.74 6.57 -16.87
N ILE A 51 -16.41 6.46 -16.76
CA ILE A 51 -15.62 7.33 -15.88
C ILE A 51 -15.73 8.78 -16.30
N GLU A 52 -15.53 9.08 -17.59
CA GLU A 52 -15.58 10.45 -18.09
C GLU A 52 -16.99 11.05 -17.96
N ALA A 53 -18.05 10.25 -18.16
CA ALA A 53 -19.43 10.71 -18.01
C ALA A 53 -19.80 11.02 -16.54
N LEU A 54 -19.21 10.30 -15.59
CA LEU A 54 -19.36 10.56 -14.15
C LEU A 54 -18.60 11.82 -13.73
N ALA A 55 -17.45 12.09 -14.35
CA ALA A 55 -16.64 13.28 -14.08
C ALA A 55 -17.28 14.55 -14.67
N ASP A 56 -17.81 14.47 -15.88
CA ASP A 56 -18.48 15.58 -16.57
C ASP A 56 -19.43 15.04 -17.67
N PRO A 57 -20.74 15.27 -17.54
CA PRO A 57 -21.75 14.65 -18.37
C PRO A 57 -21.90 15.27 -19.77
N ASP A 58 -21.08 16.26 -20.16
CA ASP A 58 -21.14 16.86 -21.50
C ASP A 58 -21.00 15.78 -22.61
N PRO A 59 -22.07 15.50 -23.38
CA PRO A 59 -22.06 14.45 -24.39
C PRO A 59 -21.16 14.78 -25.59
N ALA A 60 -20.89 16.07 -25.84
CA ALA A 60 -20.20 16.51 -27.05
C ALA A 60 -18.73 16.07 -27.08
N THR A 61 -18.07 16.06 -25.93
CA THR A 61 -16.63 15.72 -25.79
C THR A 61 -16.39 14.34 -25.17
N LEU A 62 -17.44 13.68 -24.66
CA LEU A 62 -17.33 12.45 -23.89
C LEU A 62 -16.62 11.31 -24.64
N ALA A 63 -16.94 11.10 -25.91
CA ALA A 63 -16.35 10.01 -26.70
C ALA A 63 -14.85 10.23 -26.94
N GLU A 64 -14.43 11.47 -27.19
CA GLU A 64 -13.03 11.83 -27.40
C GLU A 64 -12.22 11.68 -26.12
N ARG A 65 -12.73 12.19 -24.99
CA ARG A 65 -12.10 12.04 -23.66
C ARG A 65 -11.97 10.57 -23.27
N ALA A 66 -13.00 9.77 -23.50
CA ALA A 66 -12.98 8.33 -23.23
C ALA A 66 -11.92 7.61 -24.07
N ALA A 67 -11.78 7.95 -25.35
CA ALA A 67 -10.74 7.40 -26.22
C ALA A 67 -9.33 7.84 -25.78
N ALA A 68 -9.15 9.10 -25.41
CA ALA A 68 -7.88 9.62 -24.90
C ALA A 68 -7.49 9.03 -23.54
N ARG A 69 -8.46 8.71 -22.68
CA ARG A 69 -8.22 7.94 -21.45
C ARG A 69 -7.84 6.50 -21.77
N ALA A 70 -8.60 5.82 -22.64
CA ALA A 70 -8.32 4.43 -23.02
C ALA A 70 -6.93 4.25 -23.66
N GLY A 71 -6.45 5.23 -24.44
CA GLY A 71 -5.10 5.19 -25.03
C GLY A 71 -3.97 5.53 -24.05
N ARG A 72 -4.29 6.00 -22.84
CA ARG A 72 -3.35 6.25 -21.75
C ARG A 72 -3.52 5.24 -20.61
N ASP A 73 -4.30 4.19 -20.83
CA ASP A 73 -4.45 3.13 -19.84
C ASP A 73 -3.07 2.49 -19.64
N ASP A 74 -2.66 2.29 -18.39
CA ASP A 74 -1.32 1.78 -18.08
C ASP A 74 -1.33 0.28 -17.79
N GLU A 75 -2.50 -0.36 -17.88
CA GLU A 75 -2.68 -1.78 -17.65
C GLU A 75 -2.66 -2.57 -18.96
N LEU A 76 -2.11 -3.78 -18.90
CA LEU A 76 -2.32 -4.78 -19.94
C LEU A 76 -3.76 -5.28 -19.83
N ASN A 77 -4.61 -4.84 -20.74
CA ASN A 77 -5.97 -5.35 -20.89
C ASN A 77 -5.98 -6.34 -22.06
N PHE A 78 -6.66 -7.47 -21.92
CA PHE A 78 -6.78 -8.45 -22.98
C PHE A 78 -8.11 -9.18 -22.90
N ASP A 79 -8.60 -9.66 -24.04
CA ASP A 79 -9.83 -10.42 -24.10
C ASP A 79 -9.58 -11.94 -23.92
N PRO A 80 -10.63 -12.75 -23.74
CA PRO A 80 -10.48 -14.20 -23.63
C PRO A 80 -9.80 -14.86 -24.84
N ALA A 81 -9.95 -14.29 -26.05
CA ALA A 81 -9.33 -14.81 -27.26
C ALA A 81 -7.80 -14.62 -27.24
N THR A 82 -7.29 -13.46 -26.81
CA THR A 82 -5.86 -13.24 -26.58
C THR A 82 -5.29 -14.25 -25.59
N LEU A 83 -5.99 -14.52 -24.49
CA LEU A 83 -5.54 -15.52 -23.51
C LEU A 83 -5.57 -16.95 -24.06
N ALA A 84 -6.59 -17.29 -24.86
CA ALA A 84 -6.69 -18.58 -25.52
C ALA A 84 -5.55 -18.81 -26.52
N GLU A 85 -5.22 -17.79 -27.33
CA GLU A 85 -4.09 -17.81 -28.28
C GLU A 85 -2.75 -17.95 -27.55
N ALA A 86 -2.55 -17.27 -26.42
CA ALA A 86 -1.38 -17.45 -25.56
C ALA A 86 -1.30 -18.89 -24.99
N ALA A 87 -2.42 -19.41 -24.47
CA ALA A 87 -2.48 -20.74 -23.86
C ALA A 87 -2.25 -21.88 -24.89
N ALA A 88 -2.71 -21.72 -26.13
CA ALA A 88 -2.50 -22.69 -27.20
C ALA A 88 -1.01 -22.95 -27.49
N GLN A 89 -0.13 -21.97 -27.21
CA GLN A 89 1.32 -22.10 -27.39
C GLN A 89 1.98 -23.02 -26.35
N ALA A 90 1.26 -23.46 -25.32
CA ALA A 90 1.77 -24.41 -24.33
C ALA A 90 2.08 -25.80 -24.93
N GLY A 91 1.53 -26.11 -26.11
CA GLY A 91 1.79 -27.37 -26.82
C GLY A 91 1.12 -28.59 -26.18
N ARG A 92 0.04 -28.38 -25.43
CA ARG A 92 -0.75 -29.43 -24.77
C ARG A 92 -2.23 -29.06 -24.74
N PRO A 93 -3.17 -30.01 -24.60
CA PRO A 93 -4.59 -29.71 -24.55
C PRO A 93 -4.94 -28.84 -23.34
N VAL A 94 -5.47 -27.64 -23.60
CA VAL A 94 -5.91 -26.68 -22.58
C VAL A 94 -7.34 -26.26 -22.88
N ARG A 95 -8.16 -26.15 -21.84
CA ARG A 95 -9.53 -25.66 -21.97
C ARG A 95 -9.77 -24.45 -21.11
N LEU A 96 -10.57 -23.52 -21.62
CA LEU A 96 -10.90 -22.26 -20.98
C LEU A 96 -12.38 -22.23 -20.56
N THR A 97 -12.63 -21.64 -19.40
CA THR A 97 -13.93 -21.07 -19.01
C THR A 97 -13.71 -19.64 -18.57
N VAL A 98 -14.67 -18.76 -18.87
CA VAL A 98 -14.59 -17.33 -18.56
C VAL A 98 -15.77 -16.99 -17.66
N HIS A 99 -15.47 -16.57 -16.44
CA HIS A 99 -16.44 -16.38 -15.38
C HIS A 99 -16.68 -14.88 -15.15
N PRO A 100 -17.94 -14.43 -15.13
CA PRO A 100 -18.29 -13.09 -14.69
C PRO A 100 -18.20 -12.97 -13.17
N LYS A 101 -17.97 -11.75 -12.68
CA LYS A 101 -18.10 -11.47 -11.24
C LYS A 101 -19.57 -11.48 -10.85
N GLN A 102 -19.93 -12.28 -9.85
CA GLN A 102 -21.31 -12.43 -9.36
C GLN A 102 -21.60 -11.48 -8.19
N LEU A 103 -21.37 -10.18 -8.40
CA LEU A 103 -21.60 -9.13 -7.40
C LEU A 103 -23.04 -8.60 -7.48
N THR A 104 -23.59 -8.20 -6.33
CA THR A 104 -24.92 -7.57 -6.25
C THR A 104 -24.91 -6.10 -6.70
N GLU A 105 -23.76 -5.45 -6.59
CA GLU A 105 -23.58 -4.03 -6.89
C GLU A 105 -23.12 -3.80 -8.34
N ASP A 106 -23.58 -2.68 -8.90
CA ASP A 106 -23.21 -2.23 -10.24
C ASP A 106 -21.81 -1.58 -10.27
N THR A 107 -20.78 -2.41 -10.27
CA THR A 107 -19.36 -2.00 -10.14
C THR A 107 -18.56 -2.21 -11.44
N GLU A 108 -17.37 -1.61 -11.49
CA GLU A 108 -16.37 -1.87 -12.54
C GLU A 108 -16.04 -3.37 -12.64
N LEU A 109 -15.85 -4.02 -11.49
CA LEU A 109 -15.59 -5.45 -11.36
C LEU A 109 -16.72 -6.29 -11.96
N ALA A 110 -17.97 -5.93 -11.68
CA ALA A 110 -19.15 -6.65 -12.19
C ALA A 110 -19.36 -6.48 -13.70
N ARG A 111 -18.96 -5.33 -14.26
CA ARG A 111 -19.19 -4.96 -15.67
C ARG A 111 -18.09 -5.41 -16.61
N TYR A 112 -16.83 -5.15 -16.24
CA TYR A 112 -15.75 -5.07 -17.21
C TYR A 112 -14.67 -6.12 -16.99
N ARG A 113 -14.75 -6.90 -15.90
CA ARG A 113 -13.73 -7.85 -15.51
C ARG A 113 -14.23 -9.29 -15.53
N PHE A 114 -13.34 -10.21 -15.87
CA PHE A 114 -13.60 -11.65 -15.88
C PHE A 114 -12.49 -12.43 -15.17
N ASP A 115 -12.83 -13.64 -14.73
CA ASP A 115 -11.86 -14.66 -14.32
C ASP A 115 -11.80 -15.76 -15.36
N ALA A 116 -10.61 -16.05 -15.86
CA ALA A 116 -10.37 -17.16 -16.77
C ALA A 116 -9.83 -18.37 -16.01
N VAL A 117 -10.45 -19.53 -16.20
CA VAL A 117 -9.98 -20.80 -15.63
C VAL A 117 -9.54 -21.70 -16.78
N LEU A 118 -8.22 -21.90 -16.86
CA LEU A 118 -7.54 -22.78 -17.80
C LEU A 118 -7.30 -24.14 -17.14
N SER A 119 -7.83 -25.20 -17.73
CA SER A 119 -7.65 -26.57 -17.26
C SER A 119 -6.81 -27.38 -18.23
N VAL A 120 -5.89 -28.16 -17.68
CA VAL A 120 -4.91 -28.95 -18.44
C VAL A 120 -5.34 -30.42 -18.43
N GLY A 121 -5.52 -31.06 -19.58
CA GLY A 121 -5.79 -32.52 -19.63
C GLY A 121 -7.09 -32.94 -20.34
N ALA A 122 -7.75 -34.00 -19.85
CA ALA A 122 -8.76 -34.76 -20.60
C ALA A 122 -10.06 -33.98 -20.89
N ALA A 123 -10.69 -34.31 -22.02
CA ALA A 123 -11.91 -33.66 -22.52
C ALA A 123 -13.12 -33.84 -21.60
N PRO A 124 -14.05 -32.86 -21.56
CA PRO A 124 -15.39 -33.10 -21.05
C PRO A 124 -15.93 -34.35 -21.73
N THR A 125 -16.42 -35.28 -20.93
CA THR A 125 -16.97 -36.55 -21.41
C THR A 125 -18.31 -36.36 -22.10
N VAL A 126 -18.97 -35.21 -21.89
CA VAL A 126 -20.30 -34.89 -22.40
C VAL A 126 -20.25 -33.54 -23.12
N ARG A 127 -20.75 -33.50 -24.36
CA ARG A 127 -20.99 -32.24 -25.09
C ARG A 127 -22.40 -31.73 -24.77
N PRO A 128 -22.56 -30.50 -24.27
CA PRO A 128 -23.88 -29.96 -23.97
C PRO A 128 -24.65 -29.59 -25.23
N GLU A 129 -25.97 -29.78 -25.21
CA GLU A 129 -26.89 -29.29 -26.23
C GLU A 129 -27.10 -27.78 -26.08
N THR A 130 -26.98 -27.02 -27.16
CA THR A 130 -27.21 -25.57 -27.13
C THR A 130 -28.70 -25.25 -27.13
N VAL A 131 -29.16 -24.48 -26.15
CA VAL A 131 -30.57 -24.06 -25.99
C VAL A 131 -30.62 -22.53 -25.93
N PRO A 132 -31.56 -21.86 -26.64
CA PRO A 132 -31.68 -20.40 -26.58
C PRO A 132 -32.28 -19.93 -25.26
N TRP A 133 -31.88 -18.74 -24.79
CA TRP A 133 -32.51 -18.04 -23.67
C TRP A 133 -34.00 -17.83 -23.89
N GLN A 134 -34.84 -18.20 -22.91
CA GLN A 134 -36.30 -17.98 -22.90
C GLN A 134 -36.77 -17.09 -21.73
N GLY A 135 -35.90 -16.83 -20.76
CA GLY A 135 -36.21 -16.06 -19.56
C GLY A 135 -35.72 -16.75 -18.29
N ILE A 136 -35.54 -15.97 -17.22
CA ILE A 136 -34.97 -16.48 -15.95
C ILE A 136 -35.91 -17.46 -15.24
N ALA A 137 -37.22 -17.32 -15.45
CA ALA A 137 -38.22 -18.23 -14.89
C ALA A 137 -38.12 -19.65 -15.47
N ASP A 138 -37.71 -19.78 -16.74
CA ASP A 138 -37.59 -21.06 -17.44
C ASP A 138 -36.22 -21.72 -17.23
N LEU A 139 -35.24 -20.97 -16.72
CA LEU A 139 -33.86 -21.42 -16.56
C LEU A 139 -33.74 -22.69 -15.71
N PRO A 140 -34.39 -22.83 -14.53
CA PRO A 140 -34.27 -24.05 -13.72
C PRO A 140 -34.80 -25.31 -14.41
N ALA A 141 -35.79 -25.17 -15.30
CA ALA A 141 -36.32 -26.27 -16.10
C ALA A 141 -35.41 -26.60 -17.30
N ALA A 142 -34.78 -25.58 -17.89
CA ALA A 142 -33.85 -25.74 -19.00
C ALA A 142 -32.56 -26.49 -18.62
N VAL A 143 -32.09 -26.33 -17.37
CA VAL A 143 -30.84 -26.93 -16.84
C VAL A 143 -31.07 -28.18 -15.99
N ASP A 144 -32.19 -28.88 -16.19
CA ASP A 144 -32.48 -30.11 -15.45
C ASP A 144 -31.39 -31.19 -15.65
N SER A 145 -31.18 -32.00 -14.61
CA SER A 145 -30.15 -33.04 -14.48
C SER A 145 -30.20 -34.17 -15.51
N SER A 146 -31.22 -34.22 -16.37
CA SER A 146 -31.45 -35.30 -17.33
C SER A 146 -30.56 -35.23 -18.58
N ARG A 147 -30.01 -34.06 -18.92
CA ARG A 147 -29.13 -33.86 -20.08
C ARG A 147 -28.14 -32.71 -19.86
N ALA A 148 -26.99 -32.75 -20.54
CA ALA A 148 -26.07 -31.62 -20.55
C ALA A 148 -26.58 -30.52 -21.50
N VAL A 149 -26.68 -29.28 -21.01
CA VAL A 149 -27.25 -28.13 -21.71
C VAL A 149 -26.33 -26.91 -21.58
N ARG A 150 -26.23 -26.13 -22.66
CA ARG A 150 -25.63 -24.79 -22.69
C ARG A 150 -26.69 -23.78 -23.14
N VAL A 151 -27.17 -22.96 -22.21
CA VAL A 151 -28.09 -21.88 -22.50
C VAL A 151 -27.30 -20.67 -22.98
N THR A 152 -27.59 -20.18 -24.19
CA THR A 152 -26.87 -19.06 -24.83
C THR A 152 -27.79 -17.89 -25.17
N GLY A 153 -27.20 -16.74 -25.46
CA GLY A 153 -27.94 -15.53 -25.84
C GLY A 153 -28.60 -14.82 -24.67
N ILE A 154 -28.08 -14.99 -23.45
CA ILE A 154 -28.62 -14.34 -22.24
C ILE A 154 -28.08 -12.90 -22.19
N PRO A 155 -28.90 -11.84 -22.30
CA PRO A 155 -28.38 -10.47 -22.29
C PRO A 155 -27.85 -10.10 -20.90
N ASN A 156 -26.62 -9.59 -20.83
CA ASN A 156 -26.07 -9.05 -19.58
C ASN A 156 -26.65 -7.66 -19.32
N ARG A 157 -27.51 -7.51 -18.31
CA ARG A 157 -28.14 -6.24 -17.94
C ARG A 157 -27.14 -5.14 -17.59
N LEU A 158 -25.92 -5.49 -17.19
CA LEU A 158 -24.88 -4.52 -16.89
C LEU A 158 -24.18 -4.00 -18.15
N LEU A 159 -24.42 -4.56 -19.33
CA LEU A 159 -23.76 -4.16 -20.58
C LEU A 159 -24.72 -3.97 -21.76
N SER A 160 -25.97 -4.41 -21.61
CA SER A 160 -27.03 -4.36 -22.62
C SER A 160 -28.20 -3.50 -22.15
N GLU A 161 -28.86 -2.81 -23.09
CA GLU A 161 -30.12 -2.09 -22.87
C GLU A 161 -31.36 -2.99 -23.06
N ASP A 162 -31.17 -4.29 -23.30
CA ASP A 162 -32.26 -5.25 -23.47
C ASP A 162 -33.08 -5.40 -22.17
N SER A 163 -34.39 -5.15 -22.27
CA SER A 163 -35.34 -5.27 -21.17
C SER A 163 -35.45 -6.68 -20.56
N SER A 164 -35.04 -7.72 -21.29
CA SER A 164 -35.00 -9.12 -20.83
C SER A 164 -33.67 -9.50 -20.15
N GLY A 165 -32.74 -8.55 -20.03
CA GLY A 165 -31.41 -8.77 -19.49
C GLY A 165 -31.40 -9.10 -18.00
N VAL A 166 -30.44 -9.92 -17.60
CA VAL A 166 -30.20 -10.35 -16.22
C VAL A 166 -28.72 -10.15 -15.85
N THR A 167 -28.40 -10.16 -14.56
CA THR A 167 -27.01 -10.15 -14.10
C THR A 167 -26.51 -11.57 -13.87
N ALA A 168 -25.19 -11.73 -13.81
CA ALA A 168 -24.58 -13.01 -13.43
C ALA A 168 -25.00 -13.45 -12.03
N ARG A 169 -25.28 -12.49 -11.12
CA ARG A 169 -25.79 -12.78 -9.78
C ARG A 169 -27.23 -13.32 -9.83
N ASP A 170 -28.10 -12.69 -10.61
CA ASP A 170 -29.49 -13.15 -10.79
C ASP A 170 -29.52 -14.61 -11.29
N LEU A 171 -28.64 -14.96 -12.24
CA LEU A 171 -28.49 -16.33 -12.73
C LEU A 171 -27.95 -17.28 -11.66
N ALA A 172 -26.92 -16.87 -10.91
CA ALA A 172 -26.35 -17.68 -9.84
C ALA A 172 -27.38 -17.99 -8.74
N ASP A 173 -28.19 -17.00 -8.36
CA ASP A 173 -29.26 -17.15 -7.37
C ASP A 173 -30.32 -18.16 -7.85
N ALA A 174 -30.73 -18.07 -9.12
CA ALA A 174 -31.66 -19.01 -9.74
C ALA A 174 -31.12 -20.45 -9.85
N LEU A 175 -29.80 -20.63 -9.71
CA LEU A 175 -29.08 -21.90 -9.89
C LEU A 175 -28.46 -22.45 -8.59
N THR A 176 -28.70 -21.84 -7.43
CA THR A 176 -28.03 -22.14 -6.13
C THR A 176 -27.88 -23.63 -5.80
N ASP A 177 -28.87 -24.46 -6.16
CA ASP A 177 -28.89 -25.91 -5.87
C ASP A 177 -28.77 -26.80 -7.12
N ARG A 178 -28.22 -26.27 -8.22
CA ARG A 178 -28.05 -26.97 -9.49
C ARG A 178 -26.56 -27.12 -9.81
N ASP A 179 -26.17 -28.27 -10.38
CA ASP A 179 -24.84 -28.43 -10.98
C ASP A 179 -24.79 -27.62 -12.29
N ALA A 180 -24.58 -26.32 -12.17
CA ALA A 180 -24.55 -25.39 -13.28
C ALA A 180 -23.52 -24.29 -13.02
N VAL A 181 -23.02 -23.68 -14.09
CA VAL A 181 -22.07 -22.57 -14.02
C VAL A 181 -22.50 -21.44 -14.94
N VAL A 182 -22.38 -20.21 -14.44
CA VAL A 182 -22.62 -18.98 -15.20
C VAL A 182 -21.30 -18.51 -15.80
N LEU A 183 -21.28 -18.27 -17.10
CA LEU A 183 -20.10 -17.86 -17.86
C LEU A 183 -20.38 -16.58 -18.66
N PHE A 184 -19.31 -15.89 -19.05
CA PHE A 184 -19.39 -14.93 -20.14
C PHE A 184 -19.39 -15.65 -21.48
N ASP A 185 -20.13 -15.12 -22.46
CA ASP A 185 -19.91 -15.50 -23.85
C ASP A 185 -18.52 -15.00 -24.28
N THR A 186 -17.68 -15.94 -24.72
CA THR A 186 -16.28 -15.66 -25.05
C THR A 186 -16.14 -14.74 -26.26
N ARG A 187 -17.16 -14.65 -27.13
CA ARG A 187 -17.18 -13.85 -28.36
C ARG A 187 -17.90 -12.51 -28.17
N ASN A 188 -18.85 -12.43 -27.25
CA ASN A 188 -19.60 -11.19 -26.97
C ASN A 188 -19.72 -10.94 -25.46
N PRO A 189 -18.97 -9.98 -24.89
CA PRO A 189 -19.00 -9.74 -23.45
C PRO A 189 -20.35 -9.18 -22.96
N GLY A 190 -21.20 -8.67 -23.86
CA GLY A 190 -22.56 -8.25 -23.55
C GLY A 190 -23.55 -9.41 -23.32
N LEU A 191 -23.11 -10.66 -23.51
CA LEU A 191 -23.91 -11.86 -23.32
C LEU A 191 -23.33 -12.77 -22.23
N LEU A 192 -24.22 -13.47 -21.55
CA LEU A 192 -23.92 -14.52 -20.58
C LEU A 192 -24.34 -15.87 -21.15
N GLU A 193 -23.77 -16.92 -20.58
CA GLU A 193 -24.14 -18.30 -20.82
C GLU A 193 -24.33 -19.05 -19.50
N VAL A 194 -25.15 -20.10 -19.53
CA VAL A 194 -25.25 -21.06 -18.42
C VAL A 194 -24.98 -22.45 -18.95
N VAL A 195 -24.11 -23.22 -18.29
CA VAL A 195 -23.84 -24.62 -18.66
C VAL A 195 -24.13 -25.54 -17.49
N ALA A 196 -24.85 -26.63 -17.73
CA ALA A 196 -25.15 -27.68 -16.77
C ALA A 196 -24.93 -29.06 -17.43
N PRO A 197 -24.26 -30.04 -16.81
CA PRO A 197 -23.48 -29.91 -15.58
C PRO A 197 -22.30 -28.94 -15.75
N ALA A 198 -21.80 -28.34 -14.67
CA ALA A 198 -20.68 -27.39 -14.74
C ALA A 198 -19.42 -27.99 -15.38
N SER A 199 -19.25 -29.31 -15.26
CA SER A 199 -18.17 -30.08 -15.89
C SER A 199 -18.18 -30.07 -17.43
N ALA A 200 -19.31 -29.73 -18.07
CA ALA A 200 -19.44 -29.61 -19.52
C ALA A 200 -19.07 -28.21 -20.07
N ALA A 201 -18.73 -27.27 -19.18
CA ALA A 201 -18.48 -25.87 -19.53
C ALA A 201 -17.16 -25.59 -20.28
N PRO A 202 -16.02 -26.23 -19.93
CA PRO A 202 -14.74 -25.89 -20.56
C PRO A 202 -14.69 -26.18 -22.06
N VAL A 203 -14.28 -25.16 -22.84
CA VAL A 203 -14.08 -25.25 -24.30
C VAL A 203 -12.59 -25.27 -24.64
N GLN A 204 -12.21 -25.89 -25.75
CA GLN A 204 -10.80 -25.92 -26.18
C GLN A 204 -10.32 -24.52 -26.56
N VAL A 205 -9.11 -24.15 -26.14
CA VAL A 205 -8.55 -22.83 -26.45
C VAL A 205 -8.37 -22.63 -27.96
N GLU A 206 -8.12 -23.71 -28.70
CA GLU A 206 -7.98 -23.69 -30.16
C GLU A 206 -9.30 -23.37 -30.88
N ASP A 207 -10.46 -23.65 -30.25
CA ASP A 207 -11.79 -23.37 -30.81
C ASP A 207 -12.22 -21.89 -30.59
N LEU A 208 -11.44 -21.13 -29.80
CA LEU A 208 -11.68 -19.73 -29.44
C LEU A 208 -10.85 -18.73 -30.25
N GLY A 209 -9.93 -19.20 -31.09
CA GLY A 209 -8.98 -18.36 -31.82
C GLY A 209 -9.61 -17.44 -32.86
N GLY A 210 -8.94 -16.31 -33.12
CA GLY A 210 -9.33 -15.31 -34.10
C GLY A 210 -9.98 -14.07 -33.49
N GLY A 211 -9.46 -12.89 -33.83
CA GLY A 211 -10.01 -11.61 -33.37
C GLY A 211 -9.53 -11.16 -31.99
N ALA A 212 -8.40 -11.67 -31.50
CA ALA A 212 -7.76 -11.25 -30.25
C ALA A 212 -7.60 -9.73 -30.16
N ILE A 213 -8.04 -9.16 -29.02
CA ILE A 213 -7.94 -7.73 -28.74
C ILE A 213 -7.16 -7.54 -27.43
N ALA A 214 -6.09 -6.76 -27.52
CA ALA A 214 -5.31 -6.34 -26.35
C ALA A 214 -4.98 -4.85 -26.41
N HIS A 215 -4.86 -4.26 -25.22
CA HIS A 215 -4.29 -2.94 -24.98
C HIS A 215 -2.92 -3.13 -24.31
N GLU A 216 -1.83 -2.73 -24.97
CA GLU A 216 -0.47 -2.94 -24.47
C GLU A 216 0.15 -1.65 -23.92
N PRO A 217 0.58 -1.62 -22.64
CA PRO A 217 1.13 -0.42 -22.01
C PRO A 217 2.63 -0.22 -22.27
N PHE A 218 3.21 -0.84 -23.32
CA PHE A 218 4.67 -0.99 -23.49
C PHE A 218 5.46 0.33 -23.39
N THR A 219 4.93 1.42 -23.94
CA THR A 219 5.55 2.76 -23.85
C THR A 219 5.56 3.32 -22.42
N GLY A 220 4.48 3.15 -21.67
CA GLY A 220 4.39 3.51 -20.25
C GLY A 220 5.32 2.64 -19.40
N PHE A 221 5.35 1.33 -19.67
CA PHE A 221 6.23 0.37 -19.00
C PHE A 221 7.72 0.71 -19.18
N LEU A 222 8.18 1.02 -20.40
CA LEU A 222 9.57 1.36 -20.68
C LEU A 222 10.01 2.64 -19.98
N THR A 223 9.12 3.65 -19.91
CA THR A 223 9.42 4.96 -19.30
C THR A 223 9.63 4.83 -17.79
N ARG A 224 8.88 3.94 -17.12
CA ARG A 224 9.07 3.60 -15.69
C ARG A 224 10.41 2.88 -15.43
N ARG A 225 10.76 1.89 -16.26
CA ARG A 225 11.97 1.05 -16.05
C ARG A 225 13.29 1.64 -16.54
N LEU A 226 13.30 2.56 -17.51
CA LEU A 226 14.53 3.17 -18.00
C LEU A 226 15.30 3.90 -16.88
N GLY A 227 14.56 4.55 -15.98
CA GLY A 227 15.13 5.26 -14.83
C GLY A 227 15.81 4.33 -13.82
N GLU A 228 15.34 3.08 -13.68
CA GLU A 228 15.91 2.08 -12.77
C GLU A 228 17.19 1.47 -13.35
N VAL A 229 17.19 1.16 -14.66
CA VAL A 229 18.36 0.62 -15.37
C VAL A 229 19.51 1.63 -15.40
N VAL A 230 19.21 2.91 -15.63
CA VAL A 230 20.21 4.00 -15.59
C VAL A 230 20.77 4.18 -14.18
N ARG A 231 19.92 4.12 -13.13
CA ARG A 231 20.34 4.17 -11.73
C ARG A 231 21.21 2.97 -11.33
N SER A 232 20.88 1.77 -11.82
CA SER A 232 21.65 0.53 -11.59
C SER A 232 23.01 0.54 -12.29
N ALA A 233 23.10 1.06 -13.52
CA ALA A 233 24.35 1.19 -14.25
C ALA A 233 25.31 2.23 -13.62
N ALA A 234 24.77 3.31 -13.04
CA ALA A 234 25.55 4.35 -12.37
C ALA A 234 26.21 3.86 -11.05
N ARG A 235 25.56 2.94 -10.32
CA ARG A 235 26.05 2.39 -9.04
C ARG A 235 27.22 1.40 -9.19
N ARG A 236 27.45 0.84 -10.39
CA ARG A 236 28.54 -0.14 -10.64
C ARG A 236 29.94 0.49 -10.81
N ARG A 237 30.08 1.81 -10.70
CA ARG A 237 31.36 2.52 -10.86
C ARG A 237 31.71 3.36 -9.63
N LYS A 238 32.31 2.76 -8.60
CA LYS A 238 33.40 3.33 -7.75
C LYS A 238 33.56 2.53 -6.45
N SER A 239 34.81 2.22 -6.10
CA SER A 239 35.25 1.95 -4.73
C SER A 239 36.44 2.87 -4.40
N PRO A 240 36.55 3.39 -3.17
CA PRO A 240 37.80 3.94 -2.65
C PRO A 240 38.31 3.22 -1.37
N ALA A 241 39.63 3.35 -1.17
CA ALA A 241 40.45 2.78 -0.09
C ALA A 241 40.26 3.50 1.27
N PRO A 242 40.71 2.92 2.40
CA PRO A 242 40.29 3.36 3.74
C PRO A 242 41.12 4.54 4.25
N ALA A 243 40.44 5.50 4.90
CA ALA A 243 41.05 6.57 5.67
C ALA A 243 40.94 6.26 7.17
N VAL A 244 42.05 6.43 7.89
CA VAL A 244 42.10 6.36 9.36
C VAL A 244 41.47 7.62 9.94
N VAL A 245 40.49 7.47 10.82
CA VAL A 245 39.76 8.56 11.49
C VAL A 245 39.90 8.43 13.01
N VAL A 246 40.21 9.55 13.66
CA VAL A 246 40.25 9.73 15.13
C VAL A 246 38.81 9.78 15.66
N ASP A 247 38.51 9.01 16.71
CA ASP A 247 37.17 8.71 17.23
C ASP A 247 36.52 9.86 18.04
N PRO A 248 35.44 10.49 17.55
CA PRO A 248 34.72 11.57 18.25
C PRO A 248 33.47 11.08 19.01
N GLY A 249 33.35 9.76 19.26
CA GLY A 249 32.16 9.13 19.84
C GLY A 249 31.14 8.72 18.77
N PRO A 250 30.34 7.66 19.02
CA PRO A 250 29.53 6.98 17.98
C PRO A 250 28.45 7.88 17.36
N LEU A 251 27.78 8.73 18.16
CA LEU A 251 26.73 9.63 17.66
C LEU A 251 27.27 10.79 16.82
N ALA A 252 28.41 11.37 17.19
CA ALA A 252 29.02 12.45 16.41
C ALA A 252 29.53 11.95 15.06
N ALA A 253 30.02 10.71 15.00
CA ALA A 253 30.40 10.05 13.76
C ALA A 253 29.18 9.72 12.88
N ALA A 254 28.10 9.22 13.48
CA ALA A 254 26.83 9.00 12.78
C ALA A 254 26.23 10.30 12.23
N ALA A 255 26.27 11.40 12.98
CA ALA A 255 25.81 12.71 12.53
C ALA A 255 26.55 13.18 11.26
N ARG A 256 27.88 13.07 11.24
CA ARG A 256 28.68 13.43 10.05
C ARG A 256 28.38 12.54 8.85
N ALA A 257 28.14 11.24 9.07
CA ALA A 257 27.75 10.32 8.01
C ALA A 257 26.36 10.65 7.45
N ALA A 258 25.43 11.04 8.31
CA ALA A 258 24.10 11.50 7.94
C ALA A 258 24.13 12.82 7.16
N ASP A 259 24.93 13.79 7.60
CA ASP A 259 25.15 15.06 6.88
C ASP A 259 25.71 14.82 5.47
N ALA A 260 26.64 13.87 5.33
CA ALA A 260 27.21 13.51 4.03
C ALA A 260 26.21 12.83 3.08
N ALA A 261 25.07 12.34 3.59
CA ALA A 261 24.03 11.69 2.80
C ALA A 261 23.00 12.66 2.21
N ILE A 262 23.07 13.95 2.56
CA ILE A 262 22.10 14.97 2.16
C ILE A 262 22.75 16.22 1.58
N ASP A 263 21.99 16.99 0.79
CA ASP A 263 22.40 18.33 0.37
C ASP A 263 22.13 19.33 1.52
N PRO A 264 23.14 20.10 1.99
CA PRO A 264 22.93 21.12 3.01
C PRO A 264 21.88 22.18 2.64
N ALA A 265 21.72 22.50 1.36
CA ALA A 265 20.70 23.43 0.88
C ALA A 265 19.29 22.86 1.00
N ASP A 266 19.13 21.54 0.89
CA ASP A 266 17.86 20.87 1.17
C ASP A 266 17.58 20.89 2.66
N ALA A 267 18.56 20.53 3.49
CA ALA A 267 18.44 20.54 4.95
C ALA A 267 17.93 21.89 5.50
N ALA A 268 18.39 23.00 4.92
CA ALA A 268 18.00 24.35 5.31
C ALA A 268 16.57 24.75 4.88
N ARG A 269 16.06 24.22 3.76
CA ARG A 269 14.76 24.62 3.17
C ARG A 269 13.60 23.75 3.64
N VAL A 270 13.85 22.48 3.90
CA VAL A 270 12.82 21.50 4.30
C VAL A 270 11.97 21.96 5.51
N PRO A 271 12.54 22.53 6.59
CA PRO A 271 11.73 22.97 7.74
C PRO A 271 10.67 24.02 7.37
N ALA A 272 11.01 24.99 6.50
CA ALA A 272 10.07 26.03 6.07
C ALA A 272 8.92 25.42 5.24
N PHE A 273 9.24 24.48 4.35
CA PHE A 273 8.23 23.78 3.55
C PHE A 273 7.27 22.95 4.41
N LEU A 274 7.80 22.16 5.34
CA LEU A 274 6.96 21.34 6.22
C LEU A 274 6.17 22.20 7.22
N GLY A 275 6.70 23.36 7.62
CA GLY A 275 5.96 24.35 8.40
C GLY A 275 4.77 24.95 7.64
N GLU A 276 4.96 25.25 6.36
CA GLU A 276 3.86 25.71 5.49
C GLU A 276 2.81 24.62 5.29
N LEU A 277 3.25 23.36 5.12
CA LEU A 277 2.36 22.21 5.03
C LEU A 277 1.56 22.00 6.34
N ASP A 278 2.19 22.14 7.50
CA ASP A 278 1.53 22.10 8.81
C ASP A 278 0.49 23.23 8.95
N ARG A 279 0.83 24.45 8.51
CA ARG A 279 -0.09 25.60 8.52
C ARG A 279 -1.34 25.34 7.69
N ILE A 280 -1.17 24.81 6.48
CA ILE A 280 -2.29 24.47 5.57
C ILE A 280 -3.14 23.35 6.18
N ALA A 281 -2.51 22.34 6.80
CA ALA A 281 -3.22 21.29 7.50
C ALA A 281 -4.10 21.84 8.63
N SER A 282 -3.57 22.73 9.49
CA SER A 282 -4.37 23.39 10.54
C SER A 282 -5.55 24.19 9.98
N GLN A 283 -5.35 24.91 8.88
CA GLN A 283 -6.45 25.60 8.20
C GLN A 283 -7.50 24.64 7.64
N ALA A 284 -7.09 23.50 7.06
CA ALA A 284 -8.00 22.48 6.56
C ALA A 284 -8.79 21.81 7.69
N MET A 285 -8.16 21.51 8.83
CA MET A 285 -8.82 21.00 10.04
C MET A 285 -9.85 22.01 10.56
N ALA A 286 -9.47 23.28 10.73
CA ALA A 286 -10.36 24.34 11.20
C ALA A 286 -11.54 24.59 10.24
N ALA A 287 -11.28 24.60 8.92
CA ALA A 287 -12.32 24.73 7.90
C ALA A 287 -13.31 23.55 7.90
N THR A 288 -12.82 22.34 8.19
CA THR A 288 -13.65 21.13 8.32
C THR A 288 -14.51 21.19 9.56
N LEU A 289 -13.93 21.51 10.72
CA LEU A 289 -14.68 21.65 11.98
C LEU A 289 -15.70 22.78 11.92
N GLY A 290 -15.38 23.89 11.25
CA GLY A 290 -16.31 25.01 11.03
C GLY A 290 -17.57 24.64 10.23
N ARG A 291 -17.60 23.50 9.53
CA ARG A 291 -18.82 23.00 8.86
C ARG A 291 -19.89 22.55 9.83
N ALA A 292 -19.51 22.18 11.06
CA ALA A 292 -20.43 21.74 12.10
C ALA A 292 -21.41 22.85 12.51
N ARG A 293 -20.96 24.11 12.47
CA ARG A 293 -21.73 25.30 12.90
C ARG A 293 -22.29 25.15 14.33
N VAL A 294 -21.52 24.50 15.19
CA VAL A 294 -21.80 24.33 16.62
C VAL A 294 -20.68 24.96 17.45
N GLU A 295 -21.01 25.31 18.67
CA GLU A 295 -20.08 25.59 19.76
C GLU A 295 -20.43 24.60 20.87
N GLY A 296 -19.45 23.93 21.44
CA GLY A 296 -19.72 22.86 22.40
C GLY A 296 -18.62 21.81 22.53
N THR A 297 -18.97 20.71 23.16
CA THR A 297 -18.10 19.56 23.39
C THR A 297 -17.61 18.92 22.08
N ALA A 298 -16.51 18.18 22.15
CA ALA A 298 -16.02 17.45 20.99
C ALA A 298 -17.01 16.41 20.46
N ASP A 299 -17.88 15.85 21.32
CA ASP A 299 -18.93 14.93 20.88
C ASP A 299 -20.03 15.64 20.08
N GLU A 300 -20.40 16.88 20.45
CA GLU A 300 -21.34 17.68 19.65
C GLU A 300 -20.77 18.03 18.27
N PHE A 301 -19.48 18.37 18.18
CA PHE A 301 -18.80 18.52 16.89
C PHE A 301 -18.79 17.21 16.09
N ALA A 302 -18.51 16.08 16.75
CA ALA A 302 -18.49 14.77 16.10
C ALA A 302 -19.86 14.38 15.56
N ASP A 303 -20.92 14.59 16.33
CA ASP A 303 -22.29 14.29 15.94
C ASP A 303 -22.74 15.19 14.77
N ALA A 304 -22.47 16.49 14.83
CA ALA A 304 -22.81 17.44 13.78
C ALA A 304 -22.11 17.16 12.44
N LEU A 305 -20.90 16.60 12.47
CA LEU A 305 -20.13 16.23 11.28
C LEU A 305 -20.32 14.78 10.84
N GLY A 306 -21.08 13.97 11.59
CA GLY A 306 -21.27 12.55 11.33
C GLY A 306 -19.99 11.71 11.48
N VAL A 307 -19.07 12.12 12.35
CA VAL A 307 -17.75 11.46 12.50
C VAL A 307 -17.91 10.02 12.93
N ALA A 308 -17.28 9.11 12.18
CA ALA A 308 -17.30 7.69 12.47
C ALA A 308 -16.73 7.43 13.88
N PRO A 309 -17.29 6.48 14.66
CA PRO A 309 -16.86 6.22 16.03
C PRO A 309 -15.33 6.01 16.17
N ARG A 310 -14.71 5.32 15.20
CA ARG A 310 -13.26 5.05 15.20
C ARG A 310 -12.37 6.28 14.95
N HIS A 311 -12.95 7.38 14.45
CA HIS A 311 -12.24 8.64 14.14
C HIS A 311 -12.55 9.77 15.13
N ARG A 312 -13.42 9.57 16.13
CA ARG A 312 -13.75 10.60 17.14
C ARG A 312 -12.53 11.12 17.91
N TRP A 313 -11.53 10.25 18.14
CA TRP A 313 -10.29 10.65 18.80
C TRP A 313 -9.47 11.63 17.95
N ILE A 314 -9.50 11.50 16.61
CA ILE A 314 -8.82 12.41 15.69
C ILE A 314 -9.46 13.79 15.83
N LEU A 315 -10.79 13.87 15.80
CA LEU A 315 -11.52 15.12 15.98
C LEU A 315 -11.21 15.78 17.33
N ARG A 316 -11.21 15.01 18.43
CA ARG A 316 -10.81 15.53 19.75
C ARG A 316 -9.40 16.11 19.72
N ARG A 317 -8.45 15.40 19.11
CA ARG A 317 -7.08 15.87 19.00
C ARG A 317 -6.96 17.10 18.09
N TRP A 318 -7.73 17.20 17.01
CA TRP A 318 -7.79 18.40 16.16
C TRP A 318 -8.26 19.62 16.96
N LEU A 319 -9.33 19.50 17.73
CA LEU A 319 -9.83 20.60 18.57
C LEU A 319 -8.78 21.04 19.60
N ALA A 320 -8.11 20.10 20.26
CA ALA A 320 -7.03 20.40 21.20
C ALA A 320 -5.83 21.08 20.50
N ALA A 321 -5.38 20.55 19.37
CA ALA A 321 -4.25 21.11 18.61
C ALA A 321 -4.56 22.52 18.06
N LEU A 322 -5.78 22.76 17.59
CA LEU A 322 -6.20 24.09 17.14
C LEU A 322 -6.36 25.07 18.30
N ALA A 323 -6.74 24.61 19.50
CA ALA A 323 -6.75 25.44 20.70
C ALA A 323 -5.33 25.82 21.14
N GLU A 324 -4.37 24.89 21.09
CA GLU A 324 -2.94 25.16 21.31
C GLU A 324 -2.39 26.21 20.33
N GLU A 325 -2.93 26.28 19.11
CA GLU A 325 -2.56 27.25 18.07
C GLU A 325 -3.36 28.55 18.10
N GLY A 326 -4.33 28.68 19.01
CA GLY A 326 -5.23 29.84 19.09
C GLY A 326 -6.24 29.94 17.94
N MET A 327 -6.39 28.88 17.13
CA MET A 327 -7.41 28.78 16.08
C MET A 327 -8.77 28.32 16.62
N ALA A 328 -8.78 27.73 17.81
CA ALA A 328 -9.98 27.43 18.60
C ALA A 328 -9.84 28.03 20.00
N VAL A 329 -10.97 28.30 20.66
CA VAL A 329 -11.05 28.63 22.07
C VAL A 329 -11.64 27.43 22.79
N HIS A 330 -11.05 27.03 23.92
CA HIS A 330 -11.57 25.98 24.78
C HIS A 330 -11.83 26.58 26.18
N ASP A 331 -13.09 26.53 26.62
CA ASP A 331 -13.54 27.00 27.93
C ASP A 331 -14.51 26.00 28.59
N GLU A 332 -15.18 26.42 29.67
CA GLU A 332 -16.12 25.58 30.42
C GLU A 332 -17.33 25.09 29.61
N HIS A 333 -17.67 25.76 28.50
CA HIS A 333 -18.75 25.40 27.60
C HIS A 333 -18.27 24.54 26.42
N GLY A 334 -16.98 24.18 26.37
CA GLY A 334 -16.39 23.38 25.31
C GLY A 334 -15.58 24.21 24.32
N TYR A 335 -15.65 23.85 23.04
CA TYR A 335 -14.85 24.43 21.97
C TYR A 335 -15.66 25.41 21.11
N ARG A 336 -15.01 26.50 20.70
CA ARG A 336 -15.51 27.48 19.75
C ARG A 336 -14.44 27.86 18.73
N LEU A 337 -14.82 28.00 17.47
CA LEU A 337 -13.95 28.46 16.37
C LEU A 337 -14.22 29.94 16.08
N PRO A 338 -13.40 30.87 16.61
CA PRO A 338 -13.71 32.31 16.58
C PRO A 338 -13.63 32.94 15.18
N ALA A 339 -12.86 32.36 14.26
CA ALA A 339 -12.66 32.89 12.91
C ALA A 339 -12.92 31.82 11.85
N PRO A 340 -13.85 32.04 10.91
CA PRO A 340 -14.03 31.13 9.79
C PRO A 340 -12.82 31.20 8.85
N VAL A 341 -12.35 30.03 8.40
CA VAL A 341 -11.31 29.94 7.38
C VAL A 341 -11.91 30.23 6.00
N SER A 342 -11.30 31.16 5.26
CA SER A 342 -11.70 31.50 3.89
C SER A 342 -11.48 30.30 2.96
N ARG A 343 -12.56 29.78 2.35
CA ARG A 343 -12.48 28.63 1.44
C ARG A 343 -11.64 28.91 0.18
N PRO A 344 -11.78 30.07 -0.50
CA PRO A 344 -10.94 30.38 -1.66
C PRO A 344 -9.45 30.44 -1.32
N GLU A 345 -9.09 31.07 -0.19
CA GLU A 345 -7.69 31.17 0.25
C GLU A 345 -7.11 29.81 0.63
N LEU A 346 -7.90 28.96 1.30
CA LEU A 346 -7.50 27.60 1.63
C LEU A 346 -7.28 26.76 0.36
N GLU A 347 -8.19 26.84 -0.62
CA GLU A 347 -8.04 26.10 -1.88
C GLU A 347 -6.83 26.58 -2.69
N GLU A 348 -6.56 27.89 -2.70
CA GLU A 348 -5.35 28.44 -3.32
C GLU A 348 -4.08 27.92 -2.63
N ALA A 349 -4.06 27.90 -1.28
CA ALA A 349 -2.93 27.39 -0.52
C ALA A 349 -2.70 25.89 -0.76
N ILE A 350 -3.76 25.08 -0.75
CA ILE A 350 -3.71 23.65 -1.09
C ILE A 350 -3.16 23.47 -2.52
N GLY A 351 -3.71 24.18 -3.50
CA GLY A 351 -3.25 24.13 -4.90
C GLY A 351 -1.81 24.61 -5.10
N GLY A 352 -1.32 25.47 -4.20
CA GLY A 352 0.05 26.00 -4.22
C GLY A 352 1.15 25.04 -3.75
N LEU A 353 0.81 23.93 -3.08
CA LEU A 353 1.79 23.04 -2.45
C LEU A 353 2.90 22.54 -3.38
N ASP A 354 2.59 22.19 -4.63
CA ASP A 354 3.60 21.70 -5.58
C ASP A 354 4.58 22.79 -6.03
N ARG A 355 4.12 24.05 -6.11
CA ARG A 355 5.00 25.20 -6.38
C ARG A 355 5.99 25.39 -5.26
N VAL A 356 5.53 25.27 -4.01
CA VAL A 356 6.39 25.42 -2.82
C VAL A 356 7.39 24.27 -2.75
N ARG A 357 6.99 23.01 -2.99
CA ARG A 357 7.87 21.81 -2.96
C ARG A 357 9.08 21.90 -3.91
N GLY A 358 8.98 22.64 -5.01
CA GLY A 358 9.96 22.69 -6.09
C GLY A 358 11.42 22.70 -5.62
N GLY A 359 12.18 21.67 -6.00
CA GLY A 359 13.61 21.58 -5.73
C GLY A 359 14.01 21.18 -4.30
N MET A 360 13.12 20.58 -3.49
CA MET A 360 13.41 20.13 -2.11
C MET A 360 13.54 18.60 -1.92
N GLY A 361 13.80 17.87 -3.00
CA GLY A 361 14.03 16.41 -2.93
C GLY A 361 12.78 15.56 -2.64
N TYR A 362 11.59 16.16 -2.49
CA TYR A 362 10.32 15.44 -2.38
C TYR A 362 9.66 15.24 -3.75
N PRO A 363 9.00 14.09 -4.01
CA PRO A 363 8.31 13.85 -5.27
C PRO A 363 7.00 14.66 -5.38
N PRO A 364 6.54 15.05 -6.58
CA PRO A 364 5.24 15.71 -6.78
C PRO A 364 4.06 14.90 -6.24
N ALA A 365 4.16 13.57 -6.22
CA ALA A 365 3.11 12.71 -5.69
C ALA A 365 2.83 12.95 -4.20
N MET A 366 3.84 13.35 -3.41
CA MET A 366 3.65 13.69 -2.00
C MET A 366 2.69 14.89 -1.85
N THR A 367 2.89 15.95 -2.63
CA THR A 367 2.01 17.13 -2.57
C THR A 367 0.62 16.80 -3.08
N ARG A 368 0.49 15.99 -4.15
CA ARG A 368 -0.83 15.49 -4.61
C ARG A 368 -1.57 14.69 -3.53
N PHE A 369 -0.86 13.85 -2.77
CA PHE A 369 -1.43 13.12 -1.64
C PHE A 369 -1.99 14.07 -0.58
N PHE A 370 -1.19 15.02 -0.09
CA PHE A 370 -1.66 15.97 0.93
C PHE A 370 -2.78 16.87 0.41
N GLN A 371 -2.72 17.30 -0.85
CA GLN A 371 -3.81 18.05 -1.48
C GLN A 371 -5.12 17.27 -1.45
N SER A 372 -5.07 15.98 -1.78
CA SER A 372 -6.24 15.11 -1.74
C SER A 372 -6.71 14.89 -0.30
N ALA A 373 -5.81 14.53 0.61
CA ALA A 373 -6.13 14.31 2.02
C ALA A 373 -6.82 15.54 2.65
N PHE A 374 -6.30 16.74 2.40
CA PHE A 374 -6.87 17.99 2.93
C PHE A 374 -8.25 18.32 2.35
N ARG A 375 -8.51 17.98 1.08
CA ARG A 375 -9.83 18.18 0.44
C ARG A 375 -10.88 17.18 0.91
N TYR A 376 -10.46 15.95 1.22
CA TYR A 376 -11.34 14.84 1.65
C TYR A 376 -11.42 14.66 3.17
N LEU A 377 -10.96 15.62 3.98
CA LEU A 377 -11.03 15.53 5.44
C LEU A 377 -12.43 15.21 6.01
N PRO A 378 -13.53 15.81 5.51
CA PRO A 378 -14.88 15.46 5.97
C PRO A 378 -15.25 14.00 5.69
N GLU A 379 -14.90 13.47 4.52
CA GLU A 379 -15.15 12.10 4.10
C GLU A 379 -14.27 11.10 4.88
N LEU A 380 -13.01 11.47 5.14
CA LEU A 380 -12.09 10.70 5.98
C LEU A 380 -12.61 10.59 7.43
N LEU A 381 -13.09 11.70 8.02
CA LEU A 381 -13.69 11.69 9.36
C LEU A 381 -14.96 10.83 9.43
N ARG A 382 -15.76 10.81 8.35
CA ARG A 382 -16.96 9.99 8.23
C ARG A 382 -16.68 8.54 7.86
N ASP A 383 -15.42 8.19 7.62
CA ASP A 383 -14.99 6.86 7.14
C ASP A 383 -15.62 6.46 5.79
N GLU A 384 -15.98 7.45 4.97
CA GLU A 384 -16.55 7.26 3.61
C GLU A 384 -15.45 7.05 2.56
N VAL A 385 -14.25 7.55 2.84
CA VAL A 385 -13.05 7.38 2.02
C VAL A 385 -11.94 6.80 2.89
N ALA A 386 -11.32 5.72 2.44
CA ALA A 386 -10.12 5.18 3.10
C ALA A 386 -8.90 6.03 2.73
N LEU A 387 -8.05 6.40 3.71
CA LEU A 387 -6.82 7.16 3.41
C LEU A 387 -5.91 6.40 2.44
N GLN A 388 -5.88 5.06 2.52
CA GLN A 388 -5.14 4.21 1.59
C GLN A 388 -5.54 4.49 0.14
N SER A 389 -6.82 4.71 -0.14
CA SER A 389 -7.30 5.04 -1.49
C SER A 389 -6.76 6.38 -2.00
N LEU A 390 -6.47 7.33 -1.10
CA LEU A 390 -5.84 8.61 -1.45
C LEU A 390 -4.32 8.49 -1.56
N LEU A 391 -3.71 7.63 -0.73
CA LEU A 391 -2.27 7.36 -0.74
C LEU A 391 -1.84 6.56 -1.98
N PHE A 392 -2.73 5.72 -2.53
CA PHE A 392 -2.49 4.85 -3.69
C PHE A 392 -3.38 5.19 -4.90
N ALA A 393 -3.92 6.42 -4.98
CA ALA A 393 -4.90 6.83 -5.99
C ALA A 393 -4.42 6.69 -7.45
N ASP A 394 -3.10 6.77 -7.68
CA ASP A 394 -2.47 6.66 -9.01
C ASP A 394 -1.97 5.24 -9.34
N GLY A 395 -2.20 4.23 -8.49
CA GLY A 395 -1.68 2.86 -8.68
C GLY A 395 -0.14 2.74 -8.60
N GLU A 396 0.58 3.85 -8.39
CA GLU A 396 2.02 3.91 -8.24
C GLU A 396 2.41 3.51 -6.80
N THR A 397 2.77 2.25 -6.56
CA THR A 397 3.50 1.83 -5.33
C THR A 397 4.77 2.68 -5.12
N ASP A 398 5.37 3.15 -6.21
CA ASP A 398 6.52 4.06 -6.27
C ASP A 398 6.29 5.44 -5.60
N THR A 399 5.04 5.88 -5.41
CA THR A 399 4.75 7.21 -4.83
C THR A 399 4.79 7.24 -3.31
N ALA A 400 4.20 6.25 -2.66
CA ALA A 400 4.37 6.05 -1.22
C ALA A 400 5.82 5.64 -0.94
N GLU A 401 6.37 4.68 -1.69
CA GLU A 401 7.77 4.26 -1.54
C GLU A 401 8.76 5.41 -1.74
N GLY A 402 8.63 6.21 -2.80
CA GLY A 402 9.52 7.35 -3.08
C GLY A 402 9.37 8.51 -2.10
N ALA A 403 8.13 8.82 -1.65
CA ALA A 403 7.90 9.85 -0.64
C ALA A 403 8.48 9.47 0.73
N TYR A 404 8.49 8.18 1.08
CA TYR A 404 9.05 7.65 2.34
C TYR A 404 10.49 7.14 2.23
N ARG A 405 11.09 6.97 1.05
CA ARG A 405 12.46 6.44 0.90
C ARG A 405 13.49 7.51 0.56
N ASP A 406 13.17 8.42 -0.35
CA ASP A 406 14.20 9.23 -1.03
C ASP A 406 14.25 10.72 -0.64
N ASN A 407 13.50 11.13 0.38
CA ASN A 407 13.51 12.51 0.85
C ASN A 407 14.74 12.84 1.75
N PRO A 408 15.12 14.13 1.89
CA PRO A 408 16.29 14.52 2.68
C PRO A 408 16.23 14.09 4.15
N VAL A 409 15.05 14.07 4.77
CA VAL A 409 14.89 13.67 6.18
C VAL A 409 15.21 12.18 6.36
N ASN A 410 14.72 11.33 5.46
CA ASN A 410 14.93 9.89 5.54
C ASN A 410 16.34 9.49 5.10
N ARG A 411 16.94 10.20 4.12
CA ARG A 411 18.36 10.00 3.77
C ARG A 411 19.28 10.33 4.95
N TYR A 412 19.01 11.42 5.66
CA TYR A 412 19.74 11.76 6.88
C TYR A 412 19.60 10.63 7.92
N ALA A 413 18.36 10.24 8.22
CA ALA A 413 18.09 9.20 9.23
C ALA A 413 18.76 7.87 8.87
N ASN A 414 18.59 7.39 7.63
CA ASN A 414 19.19 6.14 7.18
C ASN A 414 20.72 6.19 7.19
N GLY A 415 21.33 7.34 6.81
CA GLY A 415 22.78 7.52 6.89
C GLY A 415 23.32 7.38 8.32
N ALA A 416 22.63 7.96 9.30
CA ALA A 416 22.97 7.79 10.72
C ALA A 416 22.81 6.33 11.18
N VAL A 417 21.68 5.69 10.86
CA VAL A 417 21.40 4.29 11.23
C VAL A 417 22.48 3.36 10.64
N ALA A 418 22.74 3.46 9.33
CA ALA A 418 23.72 2.64 8.63
C ALA A 418 25.13 2.78 9.24
N HIS A 419 25.51 4.01 9.62
CA HIS A 419 26.78 4.26 10.29
C HIS A 419 26.84 3.60 11.69
N LEU A 420 25.81 3.77 12.51
CA LEU A 420 25.75 3.19 13.85
C LEU A 420 25.84 1.65 13.81
N VAL A 421 25.09 1.01 12.90
CA VAL A 421 25.15 -0.44 12.72
C VAL A 421 26.54 -0.89 12.27
N ARG A 422 27.14 -0.19 11.30
CA ARG A 422 28.49 -0.51 10.80
C ARG A 422 29.55 -0.35 11.89
N ALA A 423 29.49 0.72 12.68
CA ALA A 423 30.41 0.96 13.79
C ALA A 423 30.30 -0.13 14.87
N HIS A 424 29.07 -0.52 15.23
CA HIS A 424 28.82 -1.61 16.17
C HIS A 424 29.31 -2.98 15.64
N ALA A 425 29.09 -3.26 14.35
CA ALA A 425 29.58 -4.48 13.73
C ALA A 425 31.12 -4.54 13.65
N ALA A 426 31.80 -3.39 13.61
CA ALA A 426 33.25 -3.29 13.58
C ALA A 426 33.91 -3.53 14.95
N SER A 427 33.23 -3.21 16.05
CA SER A 427 33.71 -3.48 17.42
C SER A 427 33.47 -4.93 17.88
N SER A 428 32.64 -5.67 17.15
CA SER A 428 32.37 -7.09 17.39
C SER A 428 33.56 -8.00 17.00
N ALA A 429 33.69 -9.14 17.68
CA ALA A 429 34.75 -10.13 17.44
C ALA A 429 34.88 -10.48 15.95
N ALA A 430 36.12 -10.45 15.44
CA ALA A 430 36.41 -10.67 14.02
C ALA A 430 35.87 -12.03 13.54
N GLY A 431 35.14 -12.03 12.43
CA GLY A 431 34.61 -13.24 11.78
C GLY A 431 33.26 -13.74 12.30
N ARG A 432 32.73 -13.20 13.42
CA ARG A 432 31.36 -13.52 13.86
C ARG A 432 30.32 -12.73 13.04
N PRO A 433 29.24 -13.36 12.54
CA PRO A 433 28.14 -12.63 11.93
C PRO A 433 27.49 -11.65 12.90
N VAL A 434 27.25 -10.42 12.43
CA VAL A 434 26.41 -9.45 13.17
C VAL A 434 24.95 -9.85 13.04
N ARG A 435 24.26 -10.02 14.16
CA ARG A 435 22.85 -10.42 14.24
C ARG A 435 21.97 -9.19 14.40
N VAL A 436 21.19 -8.90 13.38
CA VAL A 436 20.30 -7.74 13.31
C VAL A 436 18.85 -8.22 13.23
N LEU A 437 17.98 -7.70 14.07
CA LEU A 437 16.53 -7.79 13.91
C LEU A 437 16.01 -6.42 13.45
N GLU A 438 15.34 -6.36 12.31
CA GLU A 438 14.59 -5.17 11.90
C GLU A 438 13.09 -5.43 12.08
N VAL A 439 12.42 -4.63 12.90
CA VAL A 439 10.98 -4.72 13.17
C VAL A 439 10.21 -3.67 12.35
N GLY A 440 9.07 -4.06 11.79
CA GLY A 440 8.24 -3.19 10.94
C GLY A 440 9.03 -2.58 9.78
N ALA A 441 9.81 -3.41 9.09
CA ALA A 441 10.74 -2.96 8.06
C ALA A 441 10.02 -2.42 6.81
N GLY A 442 8.73 -2.73 6.64
CA GLY A 442 7.86 -2.15 5.62
C GLY A 442 8.45 -2.26 4.22
N VAL A 443 8.58 -1.13 3.52
CA VAL A 443 9.11 -1.04 2.16
C VAL A 443 10.64 -1.20 2.06
N GLY A 444 11.32 -1.53 3.16
CA GLY A 444 12.77 -1.79 3.21
C GLY A 444 13.63 -0.58 2.84
N GLY A 445 13.22 0.63 3.24
CA GLY A 445 13.98 1.85 3.00
C GLY A 445 15.31 1.84 3.76
N THR A 446 15.23 1.75 5.09
CA THR A 446 16.39 1.68 5.98
C THR A 446 17.18 0.39 5.80
N THR A 447 16.50 -0.74 5.58
CA THR A 447 17.11 -2.04 5.26
C THR A 447 18.17 -1.95 4.17
N ALA A 448 17.87 -1.26 3.06
CA ALA A 448 18.77 -1.18 1.91
C ALA A 448 20.11 -0.51 2.27
N ASP A 449 20.06 0.57 3.03
CA ASP A 449 21.27 1.32 3.44
C ASP A 449 22.08 0.56 4.48
N VAL A 450 21.42 -0.14 5.42
CA VAL A 450 22.09 -0.99 6.41
C VAL A 450 22.75 -2.20 5.76
N LEU A 451 22.06 -2.89 4.85
CA LEU A 451 22.62 -4.03 4.12
C LEU A 451 23.83 -3.63 3.26
N ALA A 452 23.77 -2.47 2.61
CA ALA A 452 24.90 -1.89 1.88
C ALA A 452 26.09 -1.57 2.81
N ALA A 453 25.81 -1.00 3.99
CA ALA A 453 26.83 -0.73 5.00
C ALA A 453 27.46 -2.02 5.57
N LEU A 454 26.77 -3.16 5.51
CA LEU A 454 27.28 -4.46 5.96
C LEU A 454 27.77 -5.36 4.81
N ALA A 455 27.93 -4.85 3.59
CA ALA A 455 28.22 -5.66 2.40
C ALA A 455 29.51 -6.52 2.53
N ASP A 456 30.52 -6.04 3.24
CA ASP A 456 31.82 -6.68 3.43
C ASP A 456 31.94 -7.45 4.76
N ARG A 457 30.83 -7.74 5.44
CA ARG A 457 30.83 -8.47 6.71
C ARG A 457 29.83 -9.62 6.71
N PRO A 458 30.16 -10.75 7.37
CA PRO A 458 29.18 -11.78 7.70
C PRO A 458 28.04 -11.17 8.52
N LYS A 459 26.80 -11.52 8.17
CA LYS A 459 25.60 -10.99 8.82
C LYS A 459 24.53 -12.07 8.94
N ASP A 460 23.69 -11.93 9.95
CA ASP A 460 22.44 -12.65 10.13
C ASP A 460 21.36 -11.59 10.38
N TYR A 461 20.75 -11.14 9.29
CA TYR A 461 19.80 -10.04 9.25
C TYR A 461 18.39 -10.61 9.14
N LEU A 462 17.58 -10.45 10.19
CA LEU A 462 16.18 -10.83 10.21
C LEU A 462 15.31 -9.62 9.93
N PHE A 463 14.81 -9.54 8.69
CA PHE A 463 13.80 -8.57 8.24
C PHE A 463 12.42 -9.04 8.72
N THR A 464 11.67 -8.18 9.42
CA THR A 464 10.32 -8.53 9.88
C THR A 464 9.30 -7.43 9.69
N ASP A 465 8.06 -7.85 9.48
CA ASP A 465 6.88 -6.99 9.43
C ASP A 465 5.64 -7.76 9.92
N VAL A 466 4.55 -7.07 10.27
CA VAL A 466 3.25 -7.71 10.58
C VAL A 466 2.49 -8.10 9.31
N SER A 467 2.85 -7.50 8.18
CA SER A 467 2.20 -7.68 6.88
C SER A 467 2.98 -8.62 5.97
N ARG A 468 2.31 -9.66 5.47
CA ARG A 468 2.88 -10.56 4.45
C ARG A 468 3.18 -9.84 3.12
N PHE A 469 2.45 -8.76 2.81
CA PHE A 469 2.67 -7.98 1.60
C PHE A 469 4.10 -7.41 1.54
N PHE A 470 4.55 -6.78 2.64
CA PHE A 470 5.90 -6.21 2.73
C PHE A 470 6.99 -7.28 2.74
N LEU A 471 6.71 -8.47 3.30
CA LEU A 471 7.66 -9.58 3.25
C LEU A 471 7.88 -10.06 1.81
N SER A 472 6.82 -10.24 1.03
CA SER A 472 6.95 -10.71 -0.36
C SER A 472 7.74 -9.73 -1.24
N ASP A 473 7.49 -8.42 -1.10
CA ASP A 473 8.26 -7.39 -1.80
C ASP A 473 9.74 -7.37 -1.38
N ALA A 474 10.00 -7.47 -0.08
CA ALA A 474 11.36 -7.49 0.45
C ALA A 474 12.14 -8.75 0.04
N GLU A 475 11.48 -9.92 0.00
CA GLU A 475 12.06 -11.19 -0.47
C GLU A 475 12.53 -11.08 -1.92
N GLU A 476 11.75 -10.45 -2.80
CA GLU A 476 12.13 -10.20 -4.19
C GLU A 476 13.28 -9.18 -4.27
N ARG A 477 13.15 -8.05 -3.56
CA ARG A 477 14.10 -6.94 -3.65
C ARG A 477 15.49 -7.27 -3.11
N PHE A 478 15.56 -8.05 -2.04
CA PHE A 478 16.82 -8.43 -1.40
C PHE A 478 17.24 -9.87 -1.73
N ALA A 479 16.60 -10.50 -2.72
CA ALA A 479 16.96 -11.81 -3.24
C ALA A 479 18.46 -11.88 -3.57
N GLY A 480 19.12 -12.94 -3.09
CA GLY A 480 20.56 -13.16 -3.31
C GLY A 480 21.48 -12.39 -2.36
N THR A 481 20.96 -11.60 -1.42
CA THR A 481 21.77 -11.04 -0.33
C THR A 481 22.03 -12.10 0.73
N GLU A 482 23.27 -12.59 0.81
CA GLU A 482 23.65 -13.62 1.79
C GLU A 482 23.44 -13.13 3.23
N GLY A 483 22.91 -14.02 4.08
CA GLY A 483 22.68 -13.75 5.49
C GLY A 483 21.43 -12.93 5.80
N VAL A 484 20.50 -12.75 4.86
CA VAL A 484 19.20 -12.09 5.09
C VAL A 484 18.08 -13.13 5.18
N ARG A 485 17.23 -13.01 6.20
CA ARG A 485 16.07 -13.86 6.47
C ARG A 485 14.84 -12.97 6.67
N PHE A 486 13.67 -13.53 6.38
CA PHE A 486 12.38 -12.82 6.46
C PHE A 486 11.44 -13.55 7.42
N GLY A 487 10.63 -12.80 8.16
CA GLY A 487 9.68 -13.39 9.10
C GLY A 487 8.58 -12.42 9.51
N LEU A 488 7.44 -12.96 9.96
CA LEU A 488 6.40 -12.14 10.59
C LEU A 488 6.78 -11.88 12.05
N LEU A 489 6.61 -10.63 12.51
CA LEU A 489 6.78 -10.28 13.91
C LEU A 489 5.84 -9.14 14.30
N ASP A 490 5.08 -9.35 15.36
CA ASP A 490 4.26 -8.34 16.04
C ASP A 490 5.04 -7.80 17.26
N ILE A 491 5.24 -6.47 17.30
CA ILE A 491 6.00 -5.77 18.35
C ILE A 491 5.28 -5.75 19.71
N ASP A 492 3.96 -6.01 19.72
CA ASP A 492 3.19 -6.16 20.94
C ASP A 492 3.27 -7.61 21.50
N GLY A 493 3.78 -8.56 20.70
CA GLY A 493 4.00 -9.95 21.11
C GLY A 493 5.38 -10.19 21.73
N ASP A 494 5.51 -11.30 22.45
CA ASP A 494 6.81 -11.76 22.97
C ASP A 494 7.74 -12.19 21.80
N PRO A 495 8.93 -11.57 21.62
CA PRO A 495 9.86 -11.96 20.56
C PRO A 495 10.31 -13.43 20.64
N ALA A 496 10.43 -14.00 21.84
CA ALA A 496 10.87 -15.38 22.02
C ALA A 496 9.87 -16.37 21.43
N SER A 497 8.58 -16.16 21.70
CA SER A 497 7.49 -16.94 21.08
C SER A 497 7.41 -16.80 19.55
N GLN A 498 8.04 -15.76 18.98
CA GLN A 498 8.05 -15.44 17.55
C GLN A 498 9.39 -15.80 16.87
N GLY A 499 10.23 -16.58 17.54
CA GLY A 499 11.47 -17.11 16.96
C GLY A 499 12.72 -16.24 17.15
N VAL A 500 12.65 -15.22 18.02
CA VAL A 500 13.79 -14.37 18.39
C VAL A 500 14.24 -14.72 19.81
N ALA A 501 15.29 -15.52 19.93
CA ALA A 501 15.78 -15.97 21.23
C ALA A 501 16.32 -14.79 22.10
N PRO A 502 16.04 -14.77 23.41
CA PRO A 502 16.56 -13.73 24.32
C PRO A 502 18.09 -13.67 24.35
N GLY A 503 18.63 -12.46 24.44
CA GLY A 503 20.08 -12.23 24.57
C GLY A 503 20.90 -12.73 23.40
N THR A 504 20.36 -12.72 22.18
CA THR A 504 21.06 -13.25 20.99
C THR A 504 21.40 -12.23 19.92
N LEU A 505 20.82 -11.03 19.99
CA LEU A 505 20.95 -10.00 18.96
C LEU A 505 22.05 -9.00 19.29
N ASP A 506 22.79 -8.57 18.26
CA ASP A 506 23.70 -7.43 18.36
C ASP A 506 22.94 -6.11 18.18
N VAL A 507 21.98 -6.09 17.25
CA VAL A 507 21.20 -4.90 16.92
C VAL A 507 19.71 -5.23 16.82
N VAL A 508 18.87 -4.39 17.41
CA VAL A 508 17.44 -4.28 17.11
C VAL A 508 17.22 -2.92 16.43
N LEU A 509 16.56 -2.93 15.29
CA LEU A 509 16.28 -1.76 14.46
C LEU A 509 14.77 -1.64 14.20
N GLY A 510 14.22 -0.43 14.25
CA GLY A 510 12.86 -0.17 13.75
C GLY A 510 12.71 1.25 13.21
N ALA A 511 12.15 1.41 12.02
CA ALA A 511 11.95 2.73 11.41
C ALA A 511 10.45 3.03 11.28
N ASN A 512 10.00 4.13 11.89
CA ASN A 512 8.62 4.61 11.90
C ASN A 512 7.60 3.54 12.32
N VAL A 513 7.93 2.78 13.37
CA VAL A 513 7.12 1.63 13.82
C VAL A 513 6.83 1.64 15.32
N LEU A 514 7.77 2.05 16.18
CA LEU A 514 7.64 1.91 17.64
C LEU A 514 6.48 2.74 18.20
N HIS A 515 6.13 3.87 17.59
CA HIS A 515 4.94 4.64 17.97
C HIS A 515 3.62 3.83 17.88
N ASN A 516 3.57 2.74 17.12
CA ASN A 516 2.39 1.87 17.01
C ASN A 516 2.25 0.87 18.16
N ALA A 517 3.28 0.71 19.01
CA ALA A 517 3.21 -0.17 20.16
C ALA A 517 2.02 0.20 21.06
N ARG A 518 1.28 -0.81 21.52
CA ARG A 518 0.17 -0.62 22.48
C ARG A 518 0.68 -0.27 23.86
N ASP A 519 1.79 -0.88 24.27
CA ASP A 519 2.52 -0.56 25.50
C ASP A 519 4.00 -0.40 25.15
N LEU A 520 4.40 0.86 24.96
CA LEU A 520 5.76 1.18 24.54
C LEU A 520 6.80 0.74 25.58
N GLY A 521 6.48 0.81 26.87
CA GLY A 521 7.39 0.38 27.92
C GLY A 521 7.63 -1.12 27.88
N ALA A 522 6.58 -1.92 27.67
CA ALA A 522 6.69 -3.37 27.50
C ALA A 522 7.49 -3.75 26.26
N THR A 523 7.20 -3.15 25.11
CA THR A 523 7.93 -3.40 23.85
C THR A 523 9.43 -3.10 24.00
N LEU A 524 9.80 -1.97 24.60
CA LEU A 524 11.22 -1.61 24.81
C LEU A 524 11.93 -2.59 25.76
N ARG A 525 11.25 -3.08 26.80
CA ARG A 525 11.81 -4.11 27.70
C ARG A 525 12.05 -5.43 26.96
N SER A 526 11.11 -5.87 26.14
CA SER A 526 11.27 -7.08 25.31
C SER A 526 12.43 -6.96 24.34
N PHE A 527 12.62 -5.81 23.69
CA PHE A 527 13.77 -5.56 22.82
C PHE A 527 15.09 -5.53 23.59
N ARG A 528 15.13 -4.90 24.77
CA ARG A 528 16.28 -4.99 25.66
C ARG A 528 16.61 -6.45 25.99
N GLU A 529 15.63 -7.27 26.31
CA GLU A 529 15.85 -8.68 26.66
C GLU A 529 16.41 -9.51 25.50
N SER A 530 16.02 -9.21 24.27
CA SER A 530 16.53 -9.85 23.04
C SER A 530 17.98 -9.47 22.69
N LEU A 531 18.44 -8.29 23.11
CA LEU A 531 19.80 -7.80 22.86
C LEU A 531 20.85 -8.50 23.74
N LEU A 532 22.04 -8.75 23.22
CA LEU A 532 23.22 -9.09 24.02
C LEU A 532 23.60 -7.95 24.98
N PRO A 533 24.28 -8.22 26.10
CA PRO A 533 24.95 -7.16 26.87
C PRO A 533 25.90 -6.37 25.95
N GLY A 534 25.73 -5.05 25.90
CA GLY A 534 26.42 -4.16 24.95
C GLY A 534 25.75 -4.01 23.58
N GLY A 535 24.68 -4.76 23.29
CA GLY A 535 23.91 -4.67 22.05
C GLY A 535 23.15 -3.35 21.91
N LEU A 536 22.81 -3.00 20.67
CA LEU A 536 22.31 -1.68 20.28
C LEU A 536 20.83 -1.74 19.87
N LEU A 537 20.00 -0.91 20.48
CA LEU A 537 18.68 -0.56 19.96
C LEU A 537 18.80 0.74 19.16
N ILE A 538 18.35 0.72 17.91
CA ILE A 538 18.24 1.91 17.06
C ILE A 538 16.79 2.01 16.58
N PHE A 539 16.21 3.20 16.63
CA PHE A 539 14.94 3.42 15.94
C PHE A 539 14.82 4.82 15.36
N VAL A 540 14.08 4.92 14.26
CA VAL A 540 13.69 6.20 13.67
C VAL A 540 12.23 6.44 14.02
N ASP A 541 11.90 7.55 14.67
CA ASP A 541 10.50 7.87 14.92
C ASP A 541 10.26 9.37 15.03
N THR A 542 8.99 9.73 14.91
CA THR A 542 8.52 11.09 15.11
C THR A 542 8.56 11.44 16.60
N SER A 543 9.12 12.61 16.92
CA SER A 543 9.40 13.10 18.27
C SER A 543 8.62 14.37 18.65
N ARG A 544 7.63 14.74 17.84
CA ARG A 544 6.63 15.77 18.14
C ARG A 544 5.37 15.52 17.35
N GLU A 545 4.28 16.18 17.69
CA GLU A 545 3.12 16.15 16.82
C GLU A 545 3.35 16.99 15.56
N ILE A 546 2.88 16.46 14.43
CA ILE A 546 3.01 17.04 13.10
C ILE A 546 1.59 17.19 12.52
N ARG A 547 1.20 18.39 12.11
CA ARG A 547 -0.19 18.72 11.75
C ARG A 547 -0.62 18.09 10.45
N HIS A 548 0.25 18.08 9.45
CA HIS A 548 -0.08 17.42 8.19
C HIS A 548 -0.23 15.90 8.34
N ILE A 549 0.48 15.27 9.28
CA ILE A 549 0.32 13.85 9.64
C ILE A 549 -0.99 13.64 10.44
N LEU A 550 -1.32 14.53 11.38
CA LEU A 550 -2.58 14.55 12.13
C LEU A 550 -3.81 14.73 11.21
N ALA A 551 -3.67 15.50 10.13
CA ALA A 551 -4.68 15.69 9.10
C ALA A 551 -4.62 14.66 7.95
N SER A 552 -3.80 13.60 8.07
CA SER A 552 -3.71 12.56 7.05
C SER A 552 -3.36 11.18 7.63
N MET A 553 -2.08 10.83 7.77
CA MET A 553 -1.61 9.48 8.11
C MET A 553 -2.21 8.92 9.41
N GLN A 554 -2.58 9.77 10.37
CA GLN A 554 -3.24 9.33 11.59
C GLN A 554 -4.58 8.62 11.38
N PHE A 555 -5.25 8.80 10.23
CA PHE A 555 -6.43 8.00 9.86
C PHE A 555 -6.10 6.50 9.73
N LEU A 556 -4.89 6.13 9.30
CA LEU A 556 -4.42 4.72 9.25
C LEU A 556 -4.23 4.11 10.64
N MET A 557 -4.10 4.97 11.65
CA MET A 557 -3.79 4.59 13.04
C MET A 557 -5.05 4.52 13.90
N SER A 558 -6.23 4.72 13.30
CA SER A 558 -7.49 4.50 13.97
C SER A 558 -7.70 3.02 14.23
N PRO A 559 -8.03 2.62 15.47
CA PRO A 559 -8.13 1.22 15.81
C PRO A 559 -9.29 0.55 15.06
N ARG A 560 -9.14 -0.77 14.83
CA ARG A 560 -10.26 -1.59 14.35
C ARG A 560 -11.39 -1.60 15.39
N PRO A 561 -12.66 -1.81 14.98
CA PRO A 561 -13.77 -1.91 15.91
C PRO A 561 -13.48 -2.88 17.06
N GLY A 562 -13.69 -2.42 18.31
CA GLY A 562 -13.46 -3.21 19.52
C GLY A 562 -12.02 -3.31 20.00
N ARG A 563 -11.07 -2.56 19.41
CA ARG A 563 -9.68 -2.49 19.87
C ARG A 563 -9.35 -1.10 20.41
N GLU A 564 -8.59 -1.04 21.49
CA GLU A 564 -7.98 0.22 21.96
C GLU A 564 -6.74 0.54 21.14
N ARG A 565 -6.40 1.83 20.99
CA ARG A 565 -5.18 2.25 20.27
C ARG A 565 -3.93 2.09 21.13
N ALA A 566 -3.85 2.84 22.23
CA ALA A 566 -2.86 2.63 23.28
C ALA A 566 -3.49 1.75 24.37
N GLY A 567 -2.74 0.77 24.88
CA GLY A 567 -3.18 -0.04 26.00
C GLY A 567 -3.22 0.78 27.29
N SER A 568 -4.04 0.36 28.26
CA SER A 568 -4.21 1.04 29.54
C SER A 568 -2.93 1.19 30.37
N GLY A 569 -1.90 0.38 30.11
CA GLY A 569 -0.57 0.49 30.72
C GLY A 569 0.38 1.52 30.09
N ASP A 570 0.02 2.08 28.93
CA ASP A 570 0.87 3.04 28.21
C ASP A 570 0.62 4.47 28.68
N PHE A 571 1.69 5.28 28.78
CA PHE A 571 1.61 6.66 29.25
C PHE A 571 0.81 7.59 28.30
N ARG A 572 0.56 7.17 27.06
CA ARG A 572 -0.27 7.90 26.08
C ARG A 572 -1.75 7.60 26.24
N ALA A 573 -2.12 6.60 27.04
CA ALA A 573 -3.52 6.25 27.27
C ALA A 573 -4.33 7.48 27.73
N GLY A 574 -5.47 7.70 27.07
CA GLY A 574 -6.36 8.85 27.36
C GLY A 574 -5.89 10.22 26.86
N THR A 575 -4.69 10.34 26.26
CA THR A 575 -4.18 11.65 25.80
C THR A 575 -4.56 12.00 24.35
N ASP A 576 -5.15 11.04 23.63
CA ASP A 576 -5.35 11.07 22.17
C ASP A 576 -4.07 11.29 21.33
N ARG A 577 -2.88 11.46 21.93
CA ARG A 577 -1.57 11.53 21.26
C ARG A 577 -1.06 10.16 20.82
N ILE A 578 -0.32 10.17 19.72
CA ILE A 578 0.36 8.99 19.16
C ILE A 578 1.87 9.06 19.41
N PHE A 579 2.48 10.19 19.06
CA PHE A 579 3.92 10.38 19.08
C PHE A 579 4.38 10.90 20.45
N PRO A 580 5.29 10.19 21.13
CA PRO A 580 6.04 10.76 22.25
C PRO A 580 6.90 11.96 21.82
N THR A 581 7.17 12.86 22.76
CA THR A 581 8.22 13.86 22.61
C THR A 581 9.61 13.21 22.65
N GLU A 582 10.63 13.90 22.14
CA GLU A 582 12.02 13.45 22.26
C GLU A 582 12.41 13.11 23.71
N ALA A 583 12.03 13.96 24.67
CA ALA A 583 12.30 13.73 26.09
C ALA A 583 11.54 12.51 26.63
N GLU A 584 10.28 12.30 26.22
CA GLU A 584 9.51 11.11 26.58
C GLU A 584 10.14 9.83 25.99
N TRP A 585 10.63 9.86 24.75
CA TRP A 585 11.36 8.74 24.14
C TRP A 585 12.61 8.35 24.94
N ILE A 586 13.45 9.34 25.28
CA ILE A 586 14.66 9.13 26.08
C ILE A 586 14.31 8.60 27.47
N ALA A 587 13.28 9.15 28.12
CA ALA A 587 12.82 8.66 29.43
C ALA A 587 12.36 7.20 29.36
N ARG A 588 11.62 6.81 28.32
CA ARG A 588 11.14 5.42 28.14
C ARG A 588 12.28 4.43 27.88
N LEU A 589 13.34 4.85 27.19
CA LEU A 589 14.56 4.04 27.05
C LEU A 589 15.22 3.78 28.40
N VAL A 590 15.35 4.81 29.24
CA VAL A 590 15.91 4.68 30.60
C VAL A 590 15.03 3.77 31.47
N ASP A 591 13.72 3.98 31.46
CA ASP A 591 12.76 3.17 32.23
C ASP A 591 12.76 1.69 31.80
N ALA A 592 13.05 1.42 30.53
CA ALA A 592 13.21 0.06 30.02
C ALA A 592 14.54 -0.59 30.42
N GLY A 593 15.46 0.14 31.05
CA GLY A 593 16.77 -0.34 31.47
C GLY A 593 17.82 -0.34 30.35
N LEU A 594 17.65 0.51 29.34
CA LEU A 594 18.63 0.82 28.30
C LEU A 594 19.39 2.10 28.66
N GLU A 595 20.62 2.25 28.15
CA GLU A 595 21.42 3.45 28.27
C GLU A 595 21.32 4.26 26.97
N PRO A 596 20.58 5.39 26.94
CA PRO A 596 20.46 6.20 25.74
C PRO A 596 21.81 6.80 25.36
N LEU A 597 22.21 6.63 24.11
CA LEU A 597 23.33 7.36 23.54
C LEU A 597 22.91 8.79 23.20
N GLY A 598 21.65 8.98 22.78
CA GLY A 598 21.08 10.25 22.36
C GLY A 598 20.20 10.11 21.11
N SER A 599 19.90 11.26 20.50
CA SER A 599 19.06 11.40 19.31
C SER A 599 19.79 12.21 18.21
N LEU A 600 19.44 11.97 16.95
CA LEU A 600 19.85 12.77 15.80
C LEU A 600 18.62 13.13 14.94
N PRO A 601 18.58 14.29 14.27
CA PRO A 601 19.57 15.36 14.33
C PRO A 601 19.62 16.06 15.70
N ALA A 602 20.79 16.58 16.09
CA ALA A 602 20.95 17.32 17.33
C ALA A 602 20.20 18.69 17.31
N PRO A 603 19.86 19.30 18.46
CA PRO A 603 19.06 20.54 18.53
C PRO A 603 19.53 21.76 17.71
N GLY A 604 20.79 21.80 17.27
CA GLY A 604 21.32 22.87 16.40
C GLY A 604 21.25 22.58 14.89
N HIS A 605 20.84 21.37 14.49
CA HIS A 605 20.77 20.99 13.08
C HIS A 605 19.42 21.41 12.47
N PRO A 606 19.36 21.96 11.24
CA PRO A 606 18.11 22.43 10.61
C PRO A 606 16.97 21.41 10.62
N LEU A 607 17.29 20.13 10.34
CA LEU A 607 16.30 19.05 10.31
C LEU A 607 15.75 18.66 11.69
N HIS A 608 16.35 19.12 12.80
CA HIS A 608 15.82 18.82 14.14
C HIS A 608 14.39 19.35 14.31
N ALA A 609 14.09 20.53 13.74
CA ALA A 609 12.76 21.13 13.78
C ALA A 609 11.67 20.31 13.04
N VAL A 610 12.08 19.41 12.15
CA VAL A 610 11.14 18.51 11.44
C VAL A 610 10.51 17.50 12.41
N GLY A 611 11.25 17.10 13.45
CA GLY A 611 10.73 16.21 14.48
C GLY A 611 10.66 14.74 14.06
N VAL A 612 11.48 14.32 13.11
CA VAL A 612 11.79 12.90 12.84
C VAL A 612 13.22 12.67 13.29
N GLN A 613 13.42 11.72 14.21
CA GLN A 613 14.70 11.52 14.87
C GLN A 613 15.14 10.05 14.86
N VAL A 614 16.45 9.85 14.81
CA VAL A 614 17.12 8.58 15.07
C VAL A 614 17.50 8.54 16.53
N PHE A 615 16.96 7.60 17.29
CA PHE A 615 17.31 7.32 18.67
C PHE A 615 18.21 6.09 18.72
N ALA A 616 19.23 6.14 19.56
CA ALA A 616 20.11 5.00 19.80
C ALA A 616 20.33 4.78 21.30
N ALA A 617 20.30 3.52 21.73
CA ALA A 617 20.52 3.13 23.11
C ALA A 617 21.20 1.77 23.21
N VAL A 618 22.01 1.57 24.24
CA VAL A 618 22.76 0.34 24.46
C VAL A 618 22.15 -0.44 25.62
N ARG A 619 22.12 -1.77 25.52
CA ARG A 619 21.87 -2.64 26.69
C ARG A 619 23.13 -2.64 27.57
N PRO A 620 23.07 -2.19 28.84
CA PRO A 620 24.24 -2.19 29.73
C PRO A 620 24.83 -3.60 29.90
N ALA A 621 26.14 -3.68 30.08
CA ALA A 621 26.88 -4.95 30.19
C ALA A 621 26.72 -5.69 31.53
N ARG A 622 25.79 -5.26 32.40
CA ARG A 622 25.66 -5.77 33.78
C ARG A 622 24.89 -7.08 33.87
#